data_AF-A0A7Y2EAL6-F1
#
_entry.id   AF-A0A7Y2EAL6-F1
#
_cell.length_a   1.000
_cell.length_b   1.000
_cell.length_c   1.000
_cell.angle_alpha   90.00
_cell.angle_beta   90.00
_cell.angle_gamma   90.00
#
_symmetry.space_group_name_H-M   'P 1'
#
loop_
_entity.id
_entity.type
_entity.pdbx_description
1 polymer ?
#
loop_
_entity_poly.entity_id
_entity_poly.type
_entity_poly.pdbx_seq_one_letter_code
_entity_poly.pdbx_strand_id
1 'polypeptide(L)'
;GQYMILSKNKVRIDARVVHTATGEIILTKQVTGDFGGDPEKFLELEKELVIALAQGIEKVAKAMNQSMTLEQLTKGYFNEKSKSIDKREAYVEVQFLTAEALELEDAGKFDKAQEIWQKIRDADPNNEVAQVRLEVLDNFAMN
;
A
#
# COMPACT_ATOMS: atom_id res chain seq x y z
N GLY A 1 -3.56 -6.99 4.82
CA GLY A 1 -4.73 -7.64 5.45
C GLY A 1 -4.39 -8.00 6.88
N GLN A 2 -5.39 -8.39 7.67
CA GLN A 2 -5.21 -8.99 8.99
C GLN A 2 -5.91 -10.36 9.00
N TYR A 3 -5.26 -11.35 9.59
CA TYR A 3 -5.83 -12.67 9.79
C TYR A 3 -6.14 -12.86 11.27
N MET A 4 -7.34 -13.35 11.58
CA MET A 4 -7.72 -13.75 12.93
C MET A 4 -8.11 -15.22 12.91
N ILE A 5 -7.27 -16.06 13.54
CA ILE A 5 -7.59 -17.47 13.76
C ILE A 5 -8.61 -17.54 14.89
N LEU A 6 -9.84 -17.94 14.58
CA LEU A 6 -10.93 -18.07 15.56
C LEU A 6 -10.87 -19.44 16.25
N SER A 7 -10.40 -20.46 15.54
CA SER A 7 -10.10 -21.80 16.06
C SER A 7 -9.17 -22.55 15.10
N LYS A 8 -8.78 -23.79 15.45
CA LYS A 8 -7.97 -24.65 14.57
C LYS A 8 -8.54 -24.84 13.15
N ASN A 9 -9.85 -24.62 12.99
CA ASN A 9 -10.57 -24.90 11.76
C ASN A 9 -11.30 -23.66 11.20
N LYS A 10 -11.28 -22.52 11.91
CA LYS A 10 -12.04 -21.33 11.52
C LYS A 10 -11.15 -20.10 11.48
N VAL A 11 -11.33 -19.31 10.44
CA VAL A 11 -10.58 -18.06 10.24
C VAL A 11 -11.54 -16.93 9.87
N ARG A 12 -11.18 -15.72 10.32
CA ARG A 12 -11.67 -14.48 9.76
C ARG A 12 -10.50 -13.77 9.07
N ILE A 13 -10.72 -13.35 7.84
CA ILE A 13 -9.73 -12.62 7.04
C ILE A 13 -10.31 -11.25 6.75
N ASP A 14 -9.61 -10.22 7.24
CA ASP A 14 -9.99 -8.83 7.09
C ASP A 14 -9.02 -8.15 6.12
N ALA A 15 -9.54 -7.41 5.15
CA ALA A 15 -8.75 -6.59 4.24
C ALA A 15 -9.32 -5.18 4.12
N ARG A 16 -8.40 -4.22 4.04
CA ARG A 16 -8.71 -2.82 3.84
C ARG A 16 -7.85 -2.27 2.71
N VAL A 17 -8.48 -1.44 1.88
CA VAL A 17 -7.80 -0.57 0.92
C VAL A 17 -7.72 0.80 1.56
N VAL A 18 -6.51 1.32 1.67
CA VAL A 18 -6.24 2.57 2.40
C VAL A 18 -5.52 3.53 1.46
N HIS A 19 -5.93 4.79 1.47
CA HIS A 19 -5.15 5.85 0.86
C HIS A 19 -3.94 6.13 1.76
N THR A 20 -2.75 5.69 1.35
CA THR A 20 -1.56 5.65 2.21
C THR A 20 -1.10 7.03 2.67
N ALA A 21 -1.31 8.07 1.86
CA ALA A 21 -0.92 9.45 2.19
C ALA A 21 -1.83 10.10 3.24
N THR A 22 -3.12 9.73 3.32
CA THR A 22 -4.10 10.36 4.23
C THR A 22 -4.55 9.43 5.36
N GLY A 23 -4.24 8.13 5.27
CA GLY A 23 -4.75 7.10 6.17
C GLY A 23 -6.23 6.77 5.97
N GLU A 24 -6.90 7.37 4.99
CA GLU A 24 -8.32 7.17 4.74
C GLU A 24 -8.62 5.73 4.28
N ILE A 25 -9.59 5.09 4.90
CA ILE A 25 -10.05 3.75 4.51
C ILE A 25 -11.05 3.88 3.36
N ILE A 26 -10.64 3.44 2.17
CA ILE A 26 -11.43 3.50 0.94
C ILE A 26 -12.44 2.34 0.88
N LEU A 27 -12.00 1.15 1.33
CA LEU A 27 -12.82 -0.06 1.29
C LEU A 27 -12.40 -1.01 2.41
N THR A 28 -13.38 -1.64 3.04
CA THR A 28 -13.16 -2.75 3.97
C THR A 28 -13.95 -3.96 3.50
N LYS A 29 -13.30 -5.13 3.51
CA LYS A 29 -13.93 -6.43 3.26
C LYS A 29 -13.47 -7.44 4.30
N GLN A 30 -14.38 -8.34 4.62
CA GLN A 30 -14.18 -9.43 5.55
C GLN A 30 -14.76 -10.69 4.92
N VAL A 31 -14.02 -11.79 5.06
CA VAL A 31 -14.53 -13.15 4.82
C VAL A 31 -14.32 -13.95 6.11
N THR A 32 -15.30 -14.78 6.46
CA THR A 32 -15.22 -15.67 7.63
C THR A 32 -15.68 -17.04 7.22
N GLY A 33 -14.88 -18.05 7.50
CA GLY A 33 -15.16 -19.41 7.04
C GLY A 33 -14.55 -20.48 7.92
N ASP A 34 -15.17 -21.65 7.84
CA ASP A 34 -14.60 -22.90 8.33
C ASP A 34 -13.80 -23.53 7.20
N PHE A 35 -12.50 -23.72 7.43
CA PHE A 35 -11.60 -24.38 6.51
C PHE A 35 -11.20 -25.78 7.00
N GLY A 36 -11.57 -26.19 8.21
CA GLY A 36 -11.32 -27.56 8.69
C GLY A 36 -9.85 -27.98 8.81
N GLY A 37 -8.90 -27.03 8.74
CA GLY A 37 -7.46 -27.35 8.60
C GLY A 37 -7.02 -27.66 7.16
N ASP A 38 -7.93 -27.57 6.19
CA ASP A 38 -7.71 -27.86 4.77
C ASP A 38 -7.19 -26.60 4.03
N PRO A 39 -5.95 -26.63 3.50
CA PRO A 39 -5.37 -25.50 2.78
C PRO A 39 -6.16 -25.07 1.53
N GLU A 40 -6.84 -25.98 0.83
CA GLU A 40 -7.60 -25.63 -0.38
C GLU A 40 -8.84 -24.80 -0.01
N LYS A 41 -9.51 -25.15 1.09
CA LYS A 41 -10.65 -24.37 1.60
C LYS A 41 -10.20 -23.02 2.13
N PHE A 42 -9.02 -22.93 2.72
CA PHE A 42 -8.44 -21.65 3.13
C PHE A 42 -8.17 -20.75 1.91
N LEU A 43 -7.58 -21.31 0.84
CA LEU A 43 -7.33 -20.59 -0.40
C LEU A 43 -8.62 -20.07 -1.05
N GLU A 44 -9.71 -20.85 -1.01
CA GLU A 44 -11.01 -20.38 -1.50
C GLU A 44 -11.55 -19.17 -0.69
N LEU A 45 -11.33 -19.12 0.63
CA LEU A 45 -11.67 -17.95 1.44
C LEU A 45 -10.83 -16.72 1.07
N GLU A 46 -9.54 -16.90 0.77
CA GLU A 46 -8.67 -15.83 0.28
C GLU A 46 -9.12 -15.31 -1.09
N LYS A 47 -9.45 -16.23 -2.00
CA LYS A 47 -10.00 -15.90 -3.32
C LYS A 47 -11.32 -15.15 -3.24
N GLU A 48 -12.22 -15.57 -2.35
CA GLU A 48 -13.49 -14.85 -2.09
C GLU A 48 -13.22 -13.41 -1.64
N LEU A 49 -12.26 -13.22 -0.72
CA LEU A 49 -11.89 -11.88 -0.23
C LEU A 49 -11.33 -11.00 -1.35
N VAL A 50 -10.44 -11.54 -2.19
CA VAL A 50 -9.85 -10.82 -3.33
C VAL A 50 -10.93 -10.40 -4.33
N ILE A 51 -11.86 -11.30 -4.67
CA ILE A 51 -12.98 -10.99 -5.55
C ILE A 51 -13.86 -9.87 -4.95
N ALA A 52 -14.16 -9.96 -3.65
CA ALA A 52 -14.96 -8.95 -2.96
C ALA A 52 -14.28 -7.57 -2.92
N LEU A 53 -12.95 -7.54 -2.79
CA LEU A 53 -12.16 -6.31 -2.87
C LEU A 53 -12.19 -5.72 -4.27
N ALA A 54 -11.95 -6.53 -5.31
CA ALA A 54 -11.96 -6.09 -6.71
C ALA A 54 -13.31 -5.46 -7.08
N GLN A 55 -14.43 -6.11 -6.73
CA GLN A 55 -15.77 -5.57 -6.95
C GLN A 55 -16.02 -4.27 -6.17
N GLY A 56 -15.47 -4.15 -4.97
CA GLY A 56 -15.58 -2.92 -4.18
C GLY A 56 -14.80 -1.76 -4.81
N ILE A 57 -13.59 -2.02 -5.27
CA ILE A 57 -12.75 -1.04 -5.98
C ILE A 57 -13.43 -0.59 -7.27
N GLU A 58 -14.02 -1.51 -8.04
CA GLU A 58 -14.78 -1.17 -9.25
C GLU A 58 -15.98 -0.28 -8.95
N LYS A 59 -16.69 -0.53 -7.85
CA LYS A 59 -17.83 0.32 -7.44
C LYS A 59 -17.39 1.73 -7.05
N VAL A 60 -16.29 1.85 -6.31
CA VAL A 60 -15.70 3.16 -5.97
C VAL A 60 -15.27 3.89 -7.25
N ALA A 61 -14.58 3.20 -8.16
CA ALA A 61 -14.15 3.78 -9.45
C ALA A 61 -15.35 4.27 -10.30
N LYS A 62 -16.44 3.49 -10.36
CA LYS A 62 -17.67 3.89 -11.08
C LYS A 62 -18.39 5.07 -10.42
N ALA A 63 -18.41 5.14 -9.09
CA ALA A 63 -19.04 6.23 -8.34
C ALA A 63 -18.31 7.58 -8.52
N MET A 64 -17.02 7.55 -8.87
CA MET A 64 -16.21 8.75 -9.14
C MET A 64 -16.40 9.34 -10.56
N ASN A 65 -17.31 8.77 -11.36
CA ASN A 65 -17.86 9.36 -12.58
C ASN A 65 -16.86 9.78 -13.68
N GLN A 66 -16.11 8.83 -14.24
CA GLN A 66 -15.52 8.96 -15.58
C GLN A 66 -15.62 7.64 -16.35
N SER A 67 -15.94 7.75 -17.63
CA SER A 67 -16.16 6.69 -18.64
C SER A 67 -14.95 5.79 -18.93
N MET A 68 -13.96 5.74 -18.04
CA MET A 68 -12.75 4.94 -18.18
C MET A 68 -12.78 3.76 -17.20
N THR A 69 -12.42 2.58 -17.69
CA THR A 69 -12.22 1.40 -16.85
C THR A 69 -11.01 1.60 -15.93
N LEU A 70 -10.94 0.84 -14.83
CA LEU A 70 -9.77 0.85 -13.94
C LEU A 70 -8.47 0.56 -14.71
N GLU A 71 -8.54 -0.33 -15.70
CA GLU A 71 -7.42 -0.63 -16.60
C GLU A 71 -6.98 0.61 -17.40
N GLN A 72 -7.92 1.39 -17.93
CA GLN A 72 -7.63 2.61 -18.70
C GLN A 72 -7.06 3.72 -17.82
N LEU A 73 -7.61 3.90 -16.61
CA LEU A 73 -7.08 4.84 -15.62
C LEU A 73 -5.67 4.45 -15.19
N THR A 74 -5.44 3.15 -14.94
CA THR A 74 -4.14 2.60 -14.57
C THR A 74 -3.12 2.81 -15.69
N LYS A 75 -3.47 2.49 -16.94
CA LYS A 75 -2.61 2.75 -18.11
C LYS A 75 -2.32 4.23 -18.28
N GLY A 76 -3.32 5.10 -18.11
CA GLY A 76 -3.16 6.55 -18.17
C GLY A 76 -2.16 7.04 -17.11
N TYR A 77 -2.37 6.67 -15.86
CA TYR A 77 -1.47 7.02 -14.76
C TYR A 77 -0.04 6.56 -15.00
N PHE A 78 0.19 5.28 -15.36
CA PHE A 78 1.54 4.78 -15.61
C PHE A 78 2.19 5.37 -16.86
N ASN A 79 1.40 5.71 -17.89
CA ASN A 79 1.90 6.40 -19.06
C ASN A 79 2.36 7.83 -18.71
N GLU A 80 1.61 8.56 -17.89
CA GLU A 80 2.01 9.89 -17.40
C GLU A 80 3.20 9.80 -16.44
N LYS A 81 3.18 8.85 -15.50
CA LYS A 81 4.30 8.57 -14.59
C LYS A 81 5.58 8.21 -15.36
N SER A 82 5.48 7.45 -16.43
CA SER A 82 6.61 7.09 -17.29
C SER A 82 7.23 8.31 -17.96
N LYS A 83 6.42 9.30 -18.35
CA LYS A 83 6.89 10.57 -18.93
C LYS A 83 7.59 11.46 -17.90
N SER A 84 7.22 11.37 -16.62
CA SER A 84 7.85 12.15 -15.54
C SER A 84 9.12 11.51 -14.99
N ILE A 85 9.51 10.30 -15.45
CA ILE A 85 10.78 9.67 -15.07
C ILE A 85 11.89 10.28 -15.94
N ASP A 86 12.37 11.46 -15.56
CA ASP A 86 13.46 12.16 -16.25
C ASP A 86 14.78 11.38 -16.18
N LYS A 87 15.00 10.62 -15.10
CA LYS A 87 16.18 9.77 -14.89
C LYS A 87 15.76 8.39 -14.37
N ARG A 88 15.69 7.40 -15.25
CA ARG A 88 15.28 6.03 -14.90
C ARG A 88 16.12 5.42 -13.77
N GLU A 89 17.41 5.70 -13.73
CA GLU A 89 18.31 5.24 -12.67
C GLU A 89 17.90 5.81 -11.31
N ALA A 90 17.67 7.13 -11.22
CA ALA A 90 17.19 7.78 -9.99
C ALA A 90 15.80 7.28 -9.57
N TYR A 91 14.90 7.00 -10.53
CA TYR A 91 13.58 6.43 -10.22
C TYR A 91 13.70 5.05 -9.55
N VAL A 92 14.51 4.16 -10.12
CA VAL A 92 14.71 2.82 -9.56
C VAL A 92 15.39 2.90 -8.19
N GLU A 93 16.41 3.76 -8.07
CA GLU A 93 17.09 4.02 -6.80
C GLU A 93 16.13 4.52 -5.72
N VAL A 94 15.26 5.48 -6.03
CA VAL A 94 14.22 5.98 -5.11
C VAL A 94 13.29 4.86 -4.64
N GLN A 95 12.93 3.90 -5.50
CA GLN A 95 12.10 2.76 -5.07
C GLN A 95 12.83 1.85 -4.07
N PHE A 96 14.11 1.55 -4.31
CA PHE A 96 14.91 0.74 -3.40
C PHE A 96 15.14 1.45 -2.06
N LEU A 97 15.50 2.73 -2.09
CA LEU A 97 15.66 3.54 -0.89
C LEU A 97 14.35 3.63 -0.11
N THR A 98 13.20 3.74 -0.79
CA THR A 98 11.88 3.77 -0.12
C THR A 98 11.62 2.48 0.64
N ALA A 99 11.91 1.32 0.04
CA ALA A 99 11.77 0.03 0.73
C ALA A 99 12.68 -0.06 1.96
N GLU A 100 13.95 0.34 1.83
CA GLU A 100 14.91 0.37 2.95
C GLU A 100 14.45 1.29 4.09
N ALA A 101 13.99 2.50 3.78
CA ALA A 101 13.52 3.45 4.78
C ALA A 101 12.35 2.89 5.60
N LEU A 102 11.38 2.24 4.93
CA LEU A 102 10.24 1.64 5.58
C LEU A 102 10.64 0.44 6.47
N GLU A 103 11.54 -0.43 6.02
CA GLU A 103 12.06 -1.51 6.86
C GLU A 103 12.77 -0.99 8.12
N LEU A 104 13.47 0.14 8.01
CA LEU A 104 14.13 0.79 9.14
C LEU A 104 13.11 1.40 10.12
N GLU A 105 12.04 2.03 9.63
CA GLU A 105 10.93 2.51 10.48
C GLU A 105 10.24 1.37 11.22
N ASP A 106 9.95 0.27 10.52
CA ASP A 106 9.32 -0.92 11.11
C ASP A 106 10.22 -1.57 12.17
N ALA A 107 11.53 -1.49 12.00
CA ALA A 107 12.52 -1.92 12.98
C ALA A 107 12.75 -0.91 14.13
N GLY A 108 12.05 0.23 14.14
CA GLY A 108 12.20 1.30 15.12
C GLY A 108 13.51 2.09 15.01
N LYS A 109 14.23 1.97 13.89
CA LYS A 109 15.51 2.64 13.64
C LYS A 109 15.30 3.99 12.94
N PHE A 110 14.59 4.89 13.62
CA PHE A 110 14.10 6.14 13.04
C PHE A 110 15.21 7.08 12.53
N ASP A 111 16.34 7.20 13.24
CA ASP A 111 17.48 8.03 12.78
C ASP A 111 18.00 7.55 11.40
N LYS A 112 18.11 6.23 11.23
CA LYS A 112 18.55 5.65 9.96
C LYS A 112 17.49 5.78 8.88
N ALA A 113 16.22 5.59 9.22
CA ALA A 113 15.13 5.82 8.28
C ALA A 113 15.14 7.27 7.77
N GLN A 114 15.38 8.23 8.66
CA GLN A 114 15.48 9.65 8.32
C GLN A 114 16.63 9.91 7.34
N GLU A 115 17.80 9.32 7.54
CA GLU A 115 18.92 9.41 6.58
C GLU A 115 18.52 8.89 5.19
N ILE A 116 17.76 7.79 5.11
CA ILE A 116 17.32 7.24 3.82
C ILE A 116 16.25 8.13 3.17
N TRP A 117 15.29 8.65 3.94
CA TRP A 117 14.33 9.63 3.43
C TRP A 117 14.99 10.91 2.93
N GLN A 118 16.08 11.33 3.56
CA GLN A 118 16.87 12.45 3.09
C GLN A 118 17.46 12.18 1.71
N LYS A 119 18.05 10.99 1.51
CA LYS A 119 18.59 10.58 0.21
C LYS A 119 17.50 10.53 -0.87
N ILE A 120 16.30 10.07 -0.52
CA ILE A 120 15.16 10.06 -1.44
C ILE A 120 14.80 11.48 -1.85
N ARG A 121 14.73 12.42 -0.91
CA ARG A 121 14.46 13.84 -1.22
C ARG A 121 15.56 14.45 -2.09
N ASP A 122 16.81 14.07 -1.89
CA ASP A 122 17.92 14.59 -2.70
C ASP A 122 17.87 14.03 -4.14
N ALA A 123 17.47 12.76 -4.30
CA ALA A 123 17.32 12.10 -5.60
C ALA A 123 16.04 12.51 -6.36
N ASP A 124 14.95 12.77 -5.62
CA ASP A 124 13.66 13.24 -6.12
C ASP A 124 13.11 14.34 -5.19
N PRO A 125 13.49 15.61 -5.43
CA PRO A 125 13.08 16.75 -4.60
C PRO A 125 11.57 16.95 -4.49
N ASN A 126 10.81 16.44 -5.46
CA ASN A 126 9.35 16.54 -5.49
C ASN A 126 8.66 15.31 -4.90
N ASN A 127 9.41 14.41 -4.25
CA ASN A 127 8.85 13.24 -3.60
C ASN A 127 8.08 13.64 -2.34
N GLU A 128 6.76 13.82 -2.49
CA GLU A 128 5.86 14.22 -1.39
C GLU A 128 5.92 13.26 -0.20
N VAL A 129 6.12 11.96 -0.44
CA VAL A 129 6.21 10.97 0.64
C VAL A 129 7.45 11.20 1.50
N ALA A 130 8.61 11.43 0.87
CA ALA A 130 9.84 11.72 1.61
C ALA A 130 9.75 13.02 2.40
N GLN A 131 9.10 14.05 1.84
CA GLN A 131 8.89 15.33 2.55
C GLN A 131 8.07 15.12 3.83
N VAL A 132 6.91 14.47 3.72
CA VAL A 132 6.04 14.18 4.88
C VAL A 132 6.74 13.29 5.91
N ARG A 133 7.47 12.26 5.47
CA ARG A 133 8.15 11.34 6.38
C ARG A 133 9.27 12.01 7.17
N LEU A 134 10.05 12.88 6.54
CA LEU A 134 11.07 13.66 7.23
C LEU A 134 10.45 14.57 8.31
N GLU A 135 9.34 15.25 8.00
CA GLU A 135 8.62 16.06 8.99
C GLU A 135 8.11 15.23 10.18
N VAL A 136 7.58 14.04 9.91
CA VAL A 136 7.10 13.13 10.97
C VAL A 136 8.25 12.65 11.85
N LEU A 137 9.36 12.21 11.25
CA LEU A 137 10.51 11.68 11.99
C LEU A 137 11.24 12.77 12.80
N ASP A 138 11.33 14.00 12.26
CA ASP A 138 11.86 15.15 12.99
C ASP A 138 11.09 15.42 14.29
N ASN A 139 9.76 15.24 14.27
CA ASN A 139 8.92 15.40 15.45
C ASN A 139 9.06 14.27 16.48
N PHE A 140 9.49 13.07 16.08
CA PHE A 140 9.77 11.96 16.99
C PHE A 140 11.13 12.10 17.69
N ALA A 141 12.12 12.72 17.05
CA ALA A 141 13.46 12.92 17.63
C ALA A 141 13.53 14.03 18.70
N MET A 142 12.49 14.88 18.80
CA MET A 142 12.43 15.99 19.77
C MET A 142 11.73 15.65 21.11
N ASN A 143 11.20 14.42 21.27
CA ASN A 143 10.57 13.93 22.51
C ASN A 143 11.42 12.84 23.18
#